data_AF-H3SAH1-F1
#
_entry.id   AF-H3SAH1-F1
#
_cell.length_a   1.000
_cell.length_b   1.000
_cell.length_c   1.000
_cell.angle_alpha   90.00
_cell.angle_beta   90.00
_cell.angle_gamma   90.00
#
_symmetry.space_group_name_H-M   'P 1'
#
loop_
_entity.id
_entity.type
_entity.pdbx_description
1 polymer ?
#
loop_
_entity_poly.entity_id
_entity_poly.type
_entity_poly.pdbx_seq_one_letter_code
_entity_poly.pdbx_strand_id
1 'polypeptide(L)'
;MKYVNITPKFNNNNQVIDGVSIIKAQTSDSESFRVFDGNPNTGYRSSIFYPPFPDHLGLSFPTKHLVKKYSIILDKTYLSVRSWEIHGSNDNFATYDVLHEVNDFVITPNKVEELYLPEVIKSYMQFRIRVKSRYGSNSWGIYELAFYELLYEQKILIKNNSSYYKYDGISWELLGNSVPTEEDYLLHGINIEDISSIPESAWAKFNGEIELCYYTENQNKPEASFNIVTKPFTLAEEFDDQTIKIIEYTDNPEQEDSTITLETEPFTFYDEVGDSFNVLYYTDDPDKTEAELEISHNYSPLDELDGDFELVTWTMEEEAEVQEELKPKLKEKIEDGDLYGVTVDLSKGTLNIK
;
A
#
# COMPACT_ATOMS: atom_id res chain seq x y z
N MET A 1 -25.74 9.24 6.36
CA MET A 1 -25.38 7.81 6.23
C MET A 1 -26.27 7.14 5.20
N LYS A 2 -25.77 6.20 4.37
CA LYS A 2 -26.58 5.52 3.36
C LYS A 2 -26.33 4.02 3.30
N TYR A 3 -27.39 3.25 3.04
CA TYR A 3 -27.30 1.83 2.76
C TYR A 3 -27.22 1.61 1.25
N VAL A 4 -26.13 1.05 0.77
CA VAL A 4 -25.93 0.74 -0.65
C VAL A 4 -26.07 -0.76 -0.85
N ASN A 5 -26.91 -1.17 -1.81
CA ASN A 5 -27.00 -2.58 -2.18
C ASN A 5 -25.71 -2.99 -2.88
N ILE A 6 -24.97 -3.91 -2.26
CA ILE A 6 -23.70 -4.43 -2.80
C ILE A 6 -23.88 -5.76 -3.53
N THR A 7 -25.11 -6.26 -3.65
CA THR A 7 -25.40 -7.56 -4.27
C THR A 7 -25.53 -7.43 -5.80
N PRO A 8 -24.61 -8.03 -6.58
CA PRO A 8 -24.72 -8.03 -8.03
C PRO A 8 -25.88 -8.88 -8.53
N LYS A 9 -26.30 -8.64 -9.77
CA LYS A 9 -27.38 -9.41 -10.44
C LYS A 9 -26.81 -10.55 -11.27
N PHE A 10 -26.98 -11.78 -10.82
CA PHE A 10 -26.45 -12.98 -11.47
C PHE A 10 -27.45 -13.61 -12.45
N ASN A 11 -26.95 -14.17 -13.55
CA ASN A 11 -27.74 -14.90 -14.54
C ASN A 11 -27.42 -16.41 -14.58
N ASN A 12 -26.36 -16.85 -13.89
CA ASN A 12 -26.02 -18.27 -13.70
C ASN A 12 -25.04 -18.46 -12.51
N ASN A 13 -24.87 -19.70 -12.04
CA ASN A 13 -24.08 -20.02 -10.84
C ASN A 13 -22.56 -19.91 -10.99
N ASN A 14 -22.04 -19.83 -12.21
CA ASN A 14 -20.60 -19.76 -12.48
C ASN A 14 -20.16 -18.34 -12.88
N GLN A 15 -21.10 -17.39 -12.93
CA GLN A 15 -20.80 -16.02 -13.24
C GLN A 15 -20.02 -15.37 -12.09
N VAL A 16 -19.02 -14.58 -12.46
CA VAL A 16 -18.30 -13.67 -11.56
C VAL A 16 -18.56 -12.25 -12.05
N ILE A 17 -19.04 -11.37 -11.17
CA ILE A 17 -19.35 -9.97 -11.50
C ILE A 17 -18.50 -9.10 -10.59
N ASP A 18 -17.61 -8.30 -11.15
CA ASP A 18 -16.68 -7.44 -10.40
C ASP A 18 -15.93 -8.19 -9.28
N GLY A 19 -15.52 -9.44 -9.58
CA GLY A 19 -14.85 -10.33 -8.62
C GLY A 19 -15.77 -11.02 -7.60
N VAL A 20 -17.07 -10.70 -7.58
CA VAL A 20 -18.05 -11.33 -6.70
C VAL A 20 -18.52 -12.67 -7.27
N SER A 21 -18.56 -13.71 -6.43
CA SER A 21 -19.01 -15.06 -6.79
C SER A 21 -20.05 -15.62 -5.83
N ILE A 22 -20.87 -16.55 -6.30
CA ILE A 22 -21.91 -17.21 -5.49
C ILE A 22 -21.30 -18.35 -4.67
N ILE A 23 -21.60 -18.37 -3.38
CA ILE A 23 -21.38 -19.53 -2.50
C ILE A 23 -22.62 -20.41 -2.61
N LYS A 24 -22.46 -21.56 -3.27
CA LYS A 24 -23.56 -22.48 -3.61
C LYS A 24 -24.06 -23.23 -2.38
N ALA A 25 -25.34 -23.59 -2.40
CA ALA A 25 -25.93 -24.49 -1.42
C ALA A 25 -25.46 -25.93 -1.61
N GLN A 26 -25.39 -26.69 -0.51
CA GLN A 26 -24.91 -28.07 -0.55
C GLN A 26 -25.88 -29.01 -1.27
N THR A 27 -27.16 -28.63 -1.33
CA THR A 27 -28.24 -29.56 -1.69
C THR A 27 -28.69 -29.47 -3.15
N SER A 28 -28.30 -28.43 -3.89
CA SER A 28 -28.46 -28.37 -5.35
C SER A 28 -27.65 -27.24 -5.99
N ASP A 29 -26.89 -27.59 -7.03
CA ASP A 29 -26.02 -26.65 -7.74
C ASP A 29 -26.69 -25.91 -8.91
N SER A 30 -27.93 -26.22 -9.27
CA SER A 30 -28.45 -25.83 -10.59
C SER A 30 -28.99 -24.40 -10.66
N GLU A 31 -29.39 -23.76 -9.56
CA GLU A 31 -30.16 -22.50 -9.61
C GLU A 31 -29.93 -21.54 -8.42
N SER A 32 -28.81 -21.65 -7.70
CA SER A 32 -28.46 -20.75 -6.57
C SER A 32 -28.47 -19.26 -6.94
N PHE A 33 -28.11 -18.91 -8.19
CA PHE A 33 -28.05 -17.55 -8.72
C PHE A 33 -29.40 -16.84 -8.69
N ARG A 34 -30.51 -17.58 -8.71
CA ARG A 34 -31.86 -17.00 -8.70
C ARG A 34 -32.19 -16.21 -7.44
N VAL A 35 -31.44 -16.43 -6.36
CA VAL A 35 -31.57 -15.63 -5.14
C VAL A 35 -30.96 -14.24 -5.29
N PHE A 36 -30.12 -14.07 -6.31
CA PHE A 36 -29.34 -12.87 -6.56
C PHE A 36 -29.55 -12.35 -7.98
N ASP A 37 -30.65 -12.70 -8.65
CA ASP A 37 -30.91 -12.29 -10.03
C ASP A 37 -31.70 -10.96 -10.12
N GLY A 38 -32.17 -10.44 -8.98
CA GLY A 38 -32.95 -9.21 -8.90
C GLY A 38 -34.39 -9.36 -9.36
N ASN A 39 -34.88 -10.59 -9.53
CA ASN A 39 -36.25 -10.88 -9.94
C ASN A 39 -37.02 -11.54 -8.78
N PRO A 40 -37.97 -10.81 -8.14
CA PRO A 40 -38.68 -11.29 -6.96
C PRO A 40 -39.69 -12.43 -7.25
N ASN A 41 -39.72 -12.95 -8.47
CA ASN A 41 -40.58 -14.06 -8.89
C ASN A 41 -39.80 -15.35 -9.17
N THR A 42 -38.47 -15.28 -9.21
CA THR A 42 -37.58 -16.43 -9.27
C THR A 42 -36.98 -16.68 -7.89
N GLY A 43 -36.49 -17.88 -7.66
CA GLY A 43 -35.89 -18.25 -6.39
C GLY A 43 -35.13 -19.55 -6.46
N TYR A 44 -34.28 -19.74 -5.47
CA TYR A 44 -33.65 -21.02 -5.21
C TYR A 44 -34.60 -21.92 -4.43
N ARG A 45 -34.56 -23.20 -4.78
CA ARG A 45 -35.20 -24.27 -4.03
C ARG A 45 -34.21 -25.41 -3.83
N SER A 46 -34.08 -25.85 -2.59
CA SER A 46 -33.27 -27.01 -2.22
C SER A 46 -33.82 -28.30 -2.82
N SER A 47 -33.06 -29.39 -2.74
CA SER A 47 -33.56 -30.73 -3.11
C SER A 47 -34.80 -31.13 -2.29
N ILE A 48 -35.64 -32.02 -2.84
CA ILE A 48 -36.94 -32.42 -2.25
C ILE A 48 -36.76 -33.56 -1.22
N PHE A 49 -35.67 -34.33 -1.32
CA PHE A 49 -35.41 -35.48 -0.47
C PHE A 49 -34.53 -35.08 0.72
N TYR A 50 -35.16 -34.55 1.77
CA TYR A 50 -34.52 -34.17 3.04
C TYR A 50 -33.23 -33.34 2.86
N PRO A 51 -33.33 -32.03 2.54
CA PRO A 51 -32.20 -31.14 2.64
C PRO A 51 -31.60 -31.28 4.05
N PRO A 52 -30.33 -31.70 4.19
CA PRO A 52 -29.64 -31.62 5.47
C PRO A 52 -29.75 -30.18 5.97
N PHE A 53 -30.10 -30.06 7.24
CA PHE A 53 -29.89 -28.81 7.96
C PHE A 53 -28.68 -28.98 8.88
N PRO A 54 -27.82 -27.96 9.00
CA PRO A 54 -27.90 -26.67 8.31
C PRO A 54 -27.54 -26.76 6.80
N ASP A 55 -28.08 -25.85 6.00
CA ASP A 55 -27.63 -25.59 4.63
C ASP A 55 -27.29 -24.09 4.49
N HIS A 56 -26.64 -23.67 3.42
CA HIS A 56 -26.22 -22.28 3.27
C HIS A 56 -26.20 -21.78 1.83
N LEU A 57 -26.30 -20.47 1.67
CA LEU A 57 -26.15 -19.79 0.38
C LEU A 57 -25.56 -18.41 0.63
N GLY A 58 -24.71 -17.90 -0.26
CA GLY A 58 -24.08 -16.61 -0.01
C GLY A 58 -23.32 -16.03 -1.19
N LEU A 59 -22.52 -15.01 -0.88
CA LEU A 59 -21.65 -14.30 -1.80
C LEU A 59 -20.24 -14.20 -1.22
N SER A 60 -19.24 -14.28 -2.10
CA SER A 60 -17.84 -13.99 -1.82
C SER A 60 -17.41 -12.79 -2.64
N PHE A 61 -16.96 -11.74 -1.95
CA PHE A 61 -16.51 -10.46 -2.51
C PHE A 61 -14.98 -10.41 -2.60
N PRO A 62 -14.41 -9.61 -3.52
CA PRO A 62 -12.97 -9.41 -3.63
C PRO A 62 -12.39 -8.50 -2.53
N THR A 63 -13.22 -7.70 -1.87
CA THR A 63 -12.85 -6.77 -0.81
C THR A 63 -13.78 -6.93 0.41
N LYS A 64 -13.38 -6.36 1.55
CA LYS A 64 -14.17 -6.42 2.79
C LYS A 64 -15.26 -5.36 2.77
N HIS A 65 -16.48 -5.74 3.16
CA HIS A 65 -17.63 -4.83 3.27
C HIS A 65 -18.19 -4.77 4.69
N LEU A 66 -18.66 -3.60 5.12
CA LEU A 66 -19.38 -3.43 6.40
C LEU A 66 -20.89 -3.55 6.17
N VAL A 67 -21.38 -4.79 6.05
CA VAL A 67 -22.82 -5.05 5.87
C VAL A 67 -23.57 -4.79 7.17
N LYS A 68 -24.55 -3.88 7.11
CA LYS A 68 -25.37 -3.44 8.25
C LYS A 68 -26.87 -3.70 8.05
N LYS A 69 -27.26 -4.15 6.87
CA LYS A 69 -28.65 -4.52 6.54
C LYS A 69 -28.64 -5.63 5.49
N TYR A 70 -29.63 -6.50 5.53
CA TYR A 70 -29.96 -7.38 4.42
C TYR A 70 -31.46 -7.35 4.14
N SER A 71 -31.84 -7.67 2.91
CA SER A 71 -33.24 -7.90 2.55
C SER A 71 -33.41 -9.34 2.09
N ILE A 72 -34.59 -9.90 2.35
CA ILE A 72 -34.93 -11.25 1.95
C ILE A 72 -36.38 -11.31 1.45
N ILE A 73 -36.60 -12.04 0.37
CA ILE A 73 -37.94 -12.42 -0.10
C ILE A 73 -38.08 -13.93 0.06
N LEU A 74 -39.15 -14.34 0.73
CA LEU A 74 -39.46 -15.74 0.98
C LEU A 74 -40.69 -16.17 0.17
N ASP A 75 -40.71 -17.45 -0.23
CA ASP A 75 -41.82 -18.07 -0.94
C ASP A 75 -43.12 -18.08 -0.11
N LYS A 76 -44.26 -18.29 -0.78
CA LYS A 76 -45.53 -18.72 -0.19
C LYS A 76 -45.44 -20.18 0.25
N THR A 77 -45.78 -20.42 1.52
CA THR A 77 -46.19 -21.72 2.11
C THR A 77 -45.09 -22.57 2.78
N TYR A 78 -44.84 -23.77 2.27
CA TYR A 78 -44.10 -24.87 2.91
C TYR A 78 -42.65 -24.97 2.42
N LEU A 79 -42.21 -24.02 1.60
CA LEU A 79 -40.84 -23.93 1.10
C LEU A 79 -40.06 -22.85 1.82
N SER A 80 -40.70 -21.98 2.58
CA SER A 80 -40.02 -20.84 3.16
C SER A 80 -39.12 -21.27 4.31
N VAL A 81 -37.98 -20.60 4.41
CA VAL A 81 -37.10 -20.67 5.57
C VAL A 81 -37.84 -20.17 6.82
N ARG A 82 -37.67 -20.86 7.95
CA ARG A 82 -38.28 -20.51 9.24
C ARG A 82 -37.29 -19.90 10.22
N SER A 83 -36.09 -20.46 10.28
CA SER A 83 -35.01 -19.95 11.14
C SER A 83 -33.69 -19.97 10.38
N TRP A 84 -32.87 -18.95 10.57
CA TRP A 84 -31.59 -18.81 9.89
C TRP A 84 -30.62 -17.94 10.68
N GLU A 85 -29.36 -17.98 10.25
CA GLU A 85 -28.30 -17.09 10.70
C GLU A 85 -27.70 -16.38 9.49
N ILE A 86 -27.26 -15.13 9.66
CA ILE A 86 -26.37 -14.45 8.70
C ILE A 86 -24.96 -14.55 9.24
N HIS A 87 -24.03 -15.05 8.44
CA HIS A 87 -22.63 -15.20 8.83
C HIS A 87 -21.75 -14.26 8.00
N GLY A 88 -20.69 -13.74 8.63
CA GLY A 88 -19.58 -13.06 7.99
C GLY A 88 -18.29 -13.86 8.13
N SER A 89 -17.46 -13.93 7.09
CA SER A 89 -16.15 -14.57 7.11
C SER A 89 -15.13 -13.84 6.25
N ASN A 90 -13.84 -14.03 6.57
CA ASN A 90 -12.69 -13.53 5.83
C ASN A 90 -11.74 -14.67 5.38
N ASP A 91 -12.12 -15.94 5.55
CA ASP A 91 -11.23 -17.10 5.40
C ASP A 91 -11.94 -18.33 4.79
N ASN A 92 -12.86 -18.09 3.84
CA ASN A 92 -13.64 -19.14 3.20
C ASN A 92 -14.50 -19.95 4.19
N PHE A 93 -15.04 -19.27 5.22
CA PHE A 93 -15.79 -19.85 6.32
C PHE A 93 -15.06 -20.96 7.10
N ALA A 94 -13.71 -20.95 7.10
CA ALA A 94 -12.96 -21.74 8.08
C ALA A 94 -13.26 -21.23 9.50
N THR A 95 -13.40 -19.90 9.65
CA THR A 95 -14.01 -19.24 10.80
C THR A 95 -15.11 -18.29 10.35
N TYR A 96 -16.06 -18.00 11.24
CA TYR A 96 -17.14 -17.06 10.93
C TYR A 96 -17.74 -16.45 12.20
N ASP A 97 -18.24 -15.23 12.05
CA ASP A 97 -19.02 -14.53 13.06
C ASP A 97 -20.51 -14.64 12.70
N VAL A 98 -21.37 -14.90 13.70
CA VAL A 98 -22.84 -14.84 13.54
C VAL A 98 -23.27 -13.38 13.66
N LEU A 99 -23.68 -12.79 12.54
CA LEU A 99 -24.05 -11.37 12.43
C LEU A 99 -25.48 -11.09 12.84
N HIS A 100 -26.37 -12.08 12.64
CA HIS A 100 -27.77 -12.02 13.03
C HIS A 100 -28.35 -13.43 13.10
N GLU A 101 -29.28 -13.64 14.02
CA GLU A 101 -30.00 -14.89 14.20
C GLU A 101 -31.50 -14.61 14.22
N VAL A 102 -32.22 -15.34 13.36
CA VAL A 102 -33.68 -15.29 13.30
C VAL A 102 -34.23 -16.66 13.64
N ASN A 103 -35.12 -16.70 14.62
CA ASN A 103 -35.83 -17.90 15.05
C ASN A 103 -37.33 -17.72 14.83
N ASP A 104 -37.99 -18.72 14.23
CA ASP A 104 -39.44 -18.77 14.07
C ASP A 104 -40.05 -17.56 13.34
N PHE A 105 -39.43 -17.15 12.24
CA PHE A 105 -39.85 -15.99 11.46
C PHE A 105 -41.24 -16.18 10.83
N VAL A 106 -42.19 -15.31 11.17
CA VAL A 106 -43.53 -15.35 10.59
C VAL A 106 -43.50 -14.83 9.15
N ILE A 107 -43.75 -15.73 8.20
CA ILE A 107 -43.71 -15.40 6.77
C ILE A 107 -44.83 -14.41 6.42
N THR A 108 -44.46 -13.30 5.77
CA THR A 108 -45.38 -12.56 4.90
C THR A 108 -44.96 -12.83 3.45
N PRO A 109 -45.70 -13.66 2.70
CA PRO A 109 -45.15 -14.16 1.45
C PRO A 109 -45.03 -13.11 0.35
N ASN A 110 -43.97 -13.21 -0.46
CA ASN A 110 -43.64 -12.27 -1.54
C ASN A 110 -43.47 -10.81 -1.08
N LYS A 111 -43.25 -10.61 0.23
CA LYS A 111 -42.89 -9.31 0.78
C LYS A 111 -41.38 -9.24 0.93
N VAL A 112 -40.81 -8.09 0.57
CA VAL A 112 -39.42 -7.76 0.91
C VAL A 112 -39.37 -7.50 2.40
N GLU A 113 -38.64 -8.35 3.12
CA GLU A 113 -38.34 -8.14 4.54
C GLU A 113 -36.94 -7.56 4.66
N GLU A 114 -36.83 -6.36 5.23
CA GLU A 114 -35.55 -5.70 5.52
C GLU A 114 -35.19 -5.90 6.98
N LEU A 115 -34.00 -6.44 7.24
CA LEU A 115 -33.50 -6.74 8.58
C LEU A 115 -32.15 -6.05 8.79
N TYR A 116 -32.00 -5.43 9.96
CA TYR A 116 -30.83 -4.63 10.32
C TYR A 116 -29.85 -5.43 11.17
N LEU A 117 -28.57 -5.11 11.02
CA LEU A 117 -27.44 -5.74 11.72
C LEU A 117 -26.70 -4.69 12.58
N PRO A 118 -27.36 -4.06 13.57
CA PRO A 118 -26.82 -2.88 14.26
C PRO A 118 -25.48 -3.17 14.96
N GLU A 119 -25.33 -4.36 15.53
CA GLU A 119 -24.17 -4.78 16.33
C GLU A 119 -22.92 -5.13 15.49
N VAL A 120 -23.03 -5.23 14.16
CA VAL A 120 -21.92 -5.65 13.31
C VAL A 120 -20.91 -4.51 13.14
N ILE A 121 -19.75 -4.58 13.78
CA ILE A 121 -18.71 -3.54 13.69
C ILE A 121 -17.52 -3.92 12.78
N LYS A 122 -17.44 -5.18 12.35
CA LYS A 122 -16.34 -5.70 11.51
C LYS A 122 -16.78 -5.80 10.05
N SER A 123 -15.81 -5.65 9.14
CA SER A 123 -16.01 -5.88 7.71
C SER A 123 -15.60 -7.30 7.30
N TYR A 124 -16.33 -7.88 6.34
CA TYR A 124 -16.11 -9.25 5.87
C TYR A 124 -16.04 -9.32 4.34
N MET A 125 -15.25 -10.25 3.81
CA MET A 125 -15.20 -10.56 2.38
C MET A 125 -16.34 -11.50 1.96
N GLN A 126 -16.94 -12.23 2.89
CA GLN A 126 -17.91 -13.27 2.55
C GLN A 126 -19.11 -13.21 3.47
N PHE A 127 -20.29 -13.37 2.88
CA PHE A 127 -21.57 -13.36 3.59
C PHE A 127 -22.40 -14.54 3.14
N ARG A 128 -22.99 -15.27 4.10
CA ARG A 128 -23.95 -16.33 3.77
C ARG A 128 -25.12 -16.32 4.73
N ILE A 129 -26.28 -16.72 4.22
CA ILE A 129 -27.38 -17.18 5.05
C ILE A 129 -27.15 -18.67 5.35
N ARG A 130 -27.22 -19.05 6.63
CA ARG A 130 -27.23 -20.44 7.10
C ARG A 130 -28.64 -20.79 7.54
N VAL A 131 -29.31 -21.63 6.77
CA VAL A 131 -30.68 -22.06 7.04
C VAL A 131 -30.67 -23.14 8.12
N LYS A 132 -31.37 -22.88 9.22
CA LYS A 132 -31.47 -23.79 10.38
C LYS A 132 -32.73 -24.63 10.37
N SER A 133 -33.83 -24.06 9.86
CA SER A 133 -35.11 -24.75 9.78
C SER A 133 -36.00 -24.16 8.68
N ARG A 134 -37.04 -24.89 8.31
CA ARG A 134 -38.03 -24.52 7.29
C ARG A 134 -39.44 -24.73 7.80
N TYR A 135 -40.40 -24.09 7.13
CA TYR A 135 -41.78 -24.52 7.16
C TYR A 135 -41.93 -25.81 6.33
N GLY A 136 -42.78 -26.75 6.74
CA GLY A 136 -42.96 -28.03 6.02
C GLY A 136 -41.80 -29.04 6.13
N SER A 137 -41.93 -30.17 5.41
CA SER A 137 -41.01 -31.31 5.50
C SER A 137 -40.09 -31.50 4.29
N ASN A 138 -40.37 -30.88 3.15
CA ASN A 138 -39.80 -31.31 1.87
C ASN A 138 -38.52 -30.54 1.47
N SER A 139 -38.64 -29.26 1.18
CA SER A 139 -37.55 -28.42 0.66
C SER A 139 -37.63 -27.02 1.26
N TRP A 140 -36.53 -26.26 1.23
CA TRP A 140 -36.50 -24.85 1.57
C TRP A 140 -36.18 -24.00 0.34
N GLY A 141 -36.50 -22.70 0.39
CA GLY A 141 -36.27 -21.78 -0.70
C GLY A 141 -36.27 -20.32 -0.28
N ILE A 142 -35.57 -19.52 -1.07
CA ILE A 142 -35.41 -18.08 -0.94
C ILE A 142 -35.59 -17.51 -2.36
N TYR A 143 -36.38 -16.45 -2.48
CA TYR A 143 -36.63 -15.80 -3.76
C TYR A 143 -35.57 -14.75 -4.07
N GLU A 144 -35.29 -13.88 -3.11
CA GLU A 144 -34.26 -12.85 -3.26
C GLU A 144 -33.52 -12.68 -1.92
N LEU A 145 -32.21 -12.44 -1.99
CA LEU A 145 -31.38 -12.04 -0.85
C LEU A 145 -30.45 -10.92 -1.32
N ALA A 146 -30.45 -9.79 -0.63
CA ALA A 146 -29.50 -8.72 -0.89
C ALA A 146 -28.84 -8.24 0.40
N PHE A 147 -27.53 -8.01 0.34
CA PHE A 147 -26.76 -7.37 1.40
C PHE A 147 -26.53 -5.89 1.09
N TYR A 148 -26.60 -5.08 2.14
CA TYR A 148 -26.43 -3.63 2.06
C TYR A 148 -25.32 -3.18 2.99
N GLU A 149 -24.33 -2.54 2.40
CA GLU A 149 -23.23 -1.91 3.10
C GLU A 149 -23.65 -0.55 3.63
N LEU A 150 -23.22 -0.22 4.85
CA LEU A 150 -23.35 1.13 5.39
C LEU A 150 -22.16 1.96 4.92
N LEU A 151 -22.43 2.91 4.03
CA LEU A 151 -21.48 3.93 3.66
C LEU A 151 -21.74 5.20 4.46
N TYR A 152 -20.68 5.72 5.06
CA TYR A 152 -20.67 7.02 5.70
C TYR A 152 -20.30 8.08 4.68
N GLU A 153 -20.94 9.24 4.75
CA GLU A 153 -20.43 10.39 4.00
C GLU A 153 -19.05 10.77 4.54
N GLN A 154 -18.12 10.98 3.62
CA GLN A 154 -16.74 11.35 3.89
C GLN A 154 -16.36 12.48 2.97
N LYS A 155 -16.11 13.64 3.57
CA LYS A 155 -15.93 14.90 2.85
C LYS A 155 -14.67 15.59 3.34
N ILE A 156 -13.97 16.23 2.42
CA ILE A 156 -12.74 16.96 2.72
C ILE A 156 -12.85 18.39 2.22
N LEU A 157 -12.41 19.32 3.05
CA LEU A 157 -12.10 20.69 2.69
C LEU A 157 -10.61 20.93 2.92
N ILE A 158 -10.03 21.86 2.18
CA ILE A 158 -8.62 22.22 2.34
C ILE A 158 -8.52 23.49 3.14
N LYS A 159 -7.68 23.51 4.16
CA LYS A 159 -7.32 24.73 4.88
C LYS A 159 -5.89 25.12 4.54
N ASN A 160 -5.69 26.38 4.18
CA ASN A 160 -4.39 26.98 3.95
C ASN A 160 -4.40 28.41 4.48
N ASN A 161 -3.39 28.78 5.29
CA ASN A 161 -3.23 30.12 5.84
C ASN A 161 -4.51 30.71 6.49
N SER A 162 -5.23 29.89 7.27
CA SER A 162 -6.51 30.20 7.96
C SER A 162 -7.76 30.34 7.07
N SER A 163 -7.63 30.11 5.77
CA SER A 163 -8.75 30.10 4.83
C SER A 163 -9.11 28.67 4.43
N TYR A 164 -10.40 28.41 4.21
CA TYR A 164 -10.92 27.12 3.77
C TYR A 164 -11.29 27.18 2.30
N TYR A 165 -10.99 26.12 1.58
CA TYR A 165 -11.14 26.00 0.14
C TYR A 165 -11.88 24.71 -0.22
N LYS A 166 -12.67 24.81 -1.28
CA LYS A 166 -13.26 23.67 -2.00
C LYS A 166 -12.65 23.59 -3.40
N TYR A 167 -12.71 22.41 -4.01
CA TYR A 167 -12.34 22.23 -5.40
C TYR A 167 -13.60 22.06 -6.25
N ASP A 168 -13.77 22.87 -7.29
CA ASP A 168 -14.96 22.85 -8.16
C ASP A 168 -14.82 21.90 -9.37
N GLY A 169 -13.70 21.18 -9.47
CA GLY A 169 -13.33 20.34 -10.60
C GLY A 169 -12.30 20.98 -11.53
N ILE A 170 -12.10 22.31 -11.44
CA ILE A 170 -11.19 23.09 -12.28
C ILE A 170 -10.17 23.85 -11.43
N SER A 171 -10.61 24.44 -10.32
CA SER A 171 -9.79 25.29 -9.48
C SER A 171 -10.25 25.29 -8.01
N TRP A 172 -9.36 25.77 -7.13
CA TRP A 172 -9.70 25.98 -5.73
C TRP A 172 -10.51 27.26 -5.55
N GLU A 173 -11.70 27.16 -4.97
CA GLU A 173 -12.54 28.30 -4.61
C GLU A 173 -12.48 28.57 -3.10
N LEU A 174 -12.35 29.84 -2.71
CA LEU A 174 -12.40 30.25 -1.31
C LEU A 174 -13.83 30.05 -0.79
N LEU A 175 -13.94 29.28 0.30
CA LEU A 175 -15.19 29.12 1.04
C LEU A 175 -15.33 30.21 2.11
N GLY A 176 -14.23 30.52 2.81
CA GLY A 176 -14.20 31.56 3.84
C GLY A 176 -13.09 31.33 4.86
N ASN A 177 -13.10 32.11 5.95
CA ASN A 177 -12.07 32.07 7.00
C ASN A 177 -12.60 31.53 8.33
N SER A 178 -13.91 31.27 8.42
CA SER A 178 -14.52 30.64 9.59
C SER A 178 -14.37 29.13 9.51
N VAL A 179 -14.32 28.47 10.67
CA VAL A 179 -14.37 27.01 10.77
C VAL A 179 -15.62 26.49 10.04
N PRO A 180 -15.49 25.58 9.05
CA PRO A 180 -16.63 25.05 8.31
C PRO A 180 -17.61 24.32 9.21
N THR A 181 -18.89 24.50 8.93
CA THR A 181 -19.99 23.75 9.53
C THR A 181 -20.16 22.40 8.84
N GLU A 182 -20.97 21.51 9.43
CA GLU A 182 -21.35 20.24 8.78
C GLU A 182 -21.98 20.48 7.39
N GLU A 183 -22.83 21.49 7.26
CA GLU A 183 -23.49 21.83 5.99
C GLU A 183 -22.46 22.23 4.91
N ASP A 184 -21.40 22.94 5.30
CA ASP A 184 -20.31 23.30 4.38
C ASP A 184 -19.62 22.05 3.80
N TYR A 185 -19.33 21.04 4.63
CA TYR A 185 -18.75 19.79 4.15
C TYR A 185 -19.69 19.03 3.21
N LEU A 186 -20.98 18.96 3.54
CA LEU A 186 -21.95 18.23 2.75
C LEU A 186 -22.19 18.88 1.37
N LEU A 187 -22.20 20.22 1.31
CA LEU A 187 -22.44 20.97 0.08
C LEU A 187 -21.18 21.21 -0.76
N HIS A 188 -20.03 21.37 -0.11
CA HIS A 188 -18.81 21.86 -0.76
C HIS A 188 -17.60 20.95 -0.61
N GLY A 189 -17.68 19.94 0.26
CA GLY A 189 -16.60 19.00 0.49
C GLY A 189 -16.36 18.06 -0.70
N ILE A 190 -15.09 17.79 -0.93
CA ILE A 190 -14.59 16.85 -1.94
C ILE A 190 -14.78 15.44 -1.40
N ASN A 191 -15.23 14.49 -2.21
CA ASN A 191 -15.24 13.10 -1.79
C ASN A 191 -13.81 12.59 -1.66
N ILE A 192 -13.54 11.74 -0.67
CA ILE A 192 -12.22 11.14 -0.46
C ILE A 192 -11.68 10.45 -1.74
N GLU A 193 -12.55 9.81 -2.52
CA GLU A 193 -12.22 9.10 -3.76
C GLU A 193 -11.81 10.04 -4.90
N ASP A 194 -12.24 11.30 -4.85
CA ASP A 194 -11.99 12.28 -5.92
C ASP A 194 -10.69 13.07 -5.69
N ILE A 195 -10.09 13.03 -4.49
CA ILE A 195 -8.88 13.80 -4.18
C ILE A 195 -7.71 13.43 -5.09
N SER A 196 -7.55 12.14 -5.40
CA SER A 196 -6.50 11.66 -6.31
C SER A 196 -6.68 12.13 -7.76
N SER A 197 -7.86 12.66 -8.10
CA SER A 197 -8.12 13.22 -9.44
C SER A 197 -7.72 14.69 -9.58
N ILE A 198 -7.40 15.37 -8.46
CA ILE A 198 -7.00 16.78 -8.47
C ILE A 198 -5.58 16.88 -9.04
N PRO A 199 -5.36 17.66 -10.11
CA PRO A 199 -4.05 17.76 -10.75
C PRO A 199 -3.05 18.51 -9.86
N GLU A 200 -1.77 18.14 -9.97
CA GLU A 200 -0.67 18.78 -9.23
C GLU A 200 -0.62 20.30 -9.45
N SER A 201 -0.93 20.74 -10.67
CA SER A 201 -1.01 22.17 -11.00
C SER A 201 -2.07 22.93 -10.19
N ALA A 202 -3.13 22.27 -9.73
CA ALA A 202 -4.11 22.88 -8.84
C ALA A 202 -3.54 22.99 -7.42
N TRP A 203 -2.84 21.96 -6.92
CA TRP A 203 -2.19 21.98 -5.61
C TRP A 203 -1.13 23.08 -5.49
N ALA A 204 -0.41 23.36 -6.58
CA ALA A 204 0.57 24.44 -6.67
C ALA A 204 0.01 25.86 -6.39
N LYS A 205 -1.31 26.03 -6.25
CA LYS A 205 -1.92 27.28 -5.78
C LYS A 205 -1.54 27.59 -4.32
N PHE A 206 -1.38 26.56 -3.50
CA PHE A 206 -1.13 26.74 -2.07
C PHE A 206 0.37 26.85 -1.81
N ASN A 207 0.73 27.76 -0.92
CA ASN A 207 2.07 27.89 -0.37
C ASN A 207 2.03 27.61 1.13
N GLY A 208 3.09 26.99 1.64
CA GLY A 208 3.20 26.62 3.06
C GLY A 208 2.34 25.42 3.43
N GLU A 209 1.93 25.36 4.69
CA GLU A 209 1.21 24.21 5.23
C GLU A 209 -0.21 24.09 4.64
N ILE A 210 -0.55 22.85 4.23
CA ILE A 210 -1.87 22.47 3.76
C ILE A 210 -2.48 21.52 4.79
N GLU A 211 -3.65 21.87 5.30
CA GLU A 211 -4.41 21.06 6.25
C GLU A 211 -5.59 20.40 5.54
N LEU A 212 -5.72 19.07 5.68
CA LEU A 212 -6.88 18.30 5.22
C LEU A 212 -7.94 18.29 6.33
N CYS A 213 -8.99 19.08 6.16
CA CYS A 213 -10.10 19.09 7.10
C CYS A 213 -11.10 17.99 6.73
N TYR A 214 -11.14 16.92 7.53
CA TYR A 214 -11.94 15.73 7.27
C TYR A 214 -13.25 15.74 8.04
N TYR A 215 -14.33 15.45 7.34
CA TYR A 215 -15.66 15.23 7.90
C TYR A 215 -16.09 13.78 7.68
N THR A 216 -16.61 13.16 8.73
CA THR A 216 -17.34 11.89 8.64
C THR A 216 -18.46 11.81 9.65
N GLU A 217 -19.56 11.18 9.25
CA GLU A 217 -20.65 10.81 10.17
C GLU A 217 -20.33 9.56 11.00
N ASN A 218 -19.19 8.91 10.75
CA ASN A 218 -18.83 7.67 11.44
C ASN A 218 -18.33 7.95 12.86
N GLN A 219 -19.22 7.85 13.84
CA GLN A 219 -18.91 8.01 15.26
C GLN A 219 -17.87 7.00 15.79
N ASN A 220 -17.64 5.88 15.09
CA ASN A 220 -16.64 4.88 15.47
C ASN A 220 -15.25 5.15 14.88
N LYS A 221 -15.10 6.21 14.07
CA LYS A 221 -13.80 6.69 13.58
C LYS A 221 -13.50 8.05 14.23
N PRO A 222 -12.94 8.05 15.45
CA PRO A 222 -12.62 9.30 16.14
C PRO A 222 -11.45 10.04 15.48
N GLU A 223 -10.68 9.37 14.62
CA GLU A 223 -9.46 9.88 14.01
C GLU A 223 -9.46 9.63 12.49
N ALA A 224 -8.85 10.55 11.75
CA ALA A 224 -8.60 10.41 10.33
C ALA A 224 -7.19 9.88 10.10
N SER A 225 -7.05 8.91 9.20
CA SER A 225 -5.76 8.35 8.78
C SER A 225 -5.59 8.55 7.27
N PHE A 226 -4.43 9.07 6.86
CA PHE A 226 -4.10 9.30 5.46
C PHE A 226 -2.79 8.58 5.13
N ASN A 227 -2.72 7.99 3.94
CA ASN A 227 -1.47 7.47 3.39
C ASN A 227 -0.95 8.49 2.37
N ILE A 228 0.22 9.06 2.63
CA ILE A 228 0.92 9.91 1.68
C ILE A 228 1.87 9.00 0.90
N VAL A 229 1.64 8.88 -0.40
CA VAL A 229 2.53 8.14 -1.29
C VAL A 229 3.41 9.15 -2.00
N THR A 230 4.67 9.22 -1.60
CA THR A 230 5.69 10.00 -2.30
C THR A 230 6.38 9.12 -3.34
N LYS A 231 6.92 9.75 -4.39
CA LYS A 231 7.95 9.07 -5.18
C LYS A 231 9.21 8.93 -4.30
N PRO A 232 10.01 7.87 -4.48
CA PRO A 232 11.35 7.85 -3.89
C PRO A 232 12.08 9.12 -4.31
N PHE A 233 12.70 9.79 -3.34
CA PHE A 233 13.54 10.96 -3.54
C PHE A 233 14.84 10.76 -2.78
N THR A 234 15.91 11.37 -3.25
CA THR A 234 17.19 11.43 -2.54
C THR A 234 17.22 12.65 -1.62
N LEU A 235 18.02 12.59 -0.55
CA LEU A 235 18.24 13.76 0.31
C LEU A 235 18.80 14.95 -0.49
N ALA A 236 19.61 14.69 -1.52
CA ALA A 236 20.10 15.73 -2.41
C ALA A 236 18.96 16.44 -3.14
N GLU A 237 17.98 15.70 -3.68
CA GLU A 237 16.83 16.29 -4.39
C GLU A 237 15.87 17.07 -3.46
N GLU A 238 15.65 16.59 -2.23
CA GLU A 238 14.74 17.25 -1.28
C GLU A 238 15.37 18.48 -0.61
N PHE A 239 16.68 18.45 -0.39
CA PHE A 239 17.43 19.48 0.34
C PHE A 239 18.40 20.26 -0.54
N ASP A 240 18.23 20.27 -1.87
CA ASP A 240 19.18 20.80 -2.85
C ASP A 240 19.57 22.28 -2.63
N ASP A 241 18.81 23.02 -1.80
CA ASP A 241 19.09 24.41 -1.42
C ASP A 241 19.14 24.65 0.10
N GLN A 242 19.18 23.59 0.93
CA GLN A 242 19.12 23.68 2.38
C GLN A 242 20.42 23.18 3.03
N THR A 243 21.02 24.01 3.90
CA THR A 243 22.14 23.56 4.73
C THR A 243 21.65 22.61 5.82
N ILE A 244 21.94 21.31 5.68
CA ILE A 244 21.68 20.32 6.72
C ILE A 244 22.62 20.59 7.91
N LYS A 245 22.05 20.83 9.10
CA LYS A 245 22.81 20.99 10.35
C LYS A 245 22.60 19.79 11.23
N ILE A 246 23.67 19.01 11.45
CA ILE A 246 23.70 17.90 12.38
C ILE A 246 24.31 18.41 13.69
N ILE A 247 23.57 18.25 14.79
CA ILE A 247 24.05 18.59 16.14
C ILE A 247 24.14 17.28 16.92
N GLU A 248 25.36 16.85 17.21
CA GLU A 248 25.63 15.71 18.07
C GLU A 248 25.84 16.18 19.51
N TYR A 249 25.24 15.47 20.45
CA TYR A 249 25.49 15.62 21.87
C TYR A 249 26.13 14.33 22.37
N THR A 250 27.41 14.40 22.77
CA THR A 250 28.13 13.29 23.39
C THR A 250 28.55 13.65 24.81
N ASP A 251 28.34 12.70 25.73
CA ASP A 251 28.79 12.80 27.12
C ASP A 251 30.18 12.17 27.31
N ASN A 252 30.80 11.66 26.23
CA ASN A 252 32.12 11.05 26.27
C ASN A 252 33.21 12.09 25.96
N PRO A 253 34.01 12.53 26.95
CA PRO A 253 35.02 13.56 26.76
C PRO A 253 36.25 13.08 25.96
N GLU A 254 36.36 11.78 25.68
CA GLU A 254 37.47 11.19 24.89
C GLU A 254 37.06 10.88 23.44
N GLN A 255 35.83 11.20 23.03
CA GLN A 255 35.41 11.05 21.64
C GLN A 255 35.98 12.22 20.81
N GLU A 256 37.00 11.94 20.00
CA GLU A 256 37.63 12.92 19.10
C GLU A 256 36.95 12.99 17.73
N ASP A 257 36.33 11.89 17.28
CA ASP A 257 35.71 11.75 15.96
C ASP A 257 34.25 11.28 16.05
N SER A 258 33.48 11.69 15.04
CA SER A 258 32.08 11.28 14.85
C SER A 258 31.84 10.89 13.40
N THR A 259 31.24 9.72 13.19
CA THR A 259 30.99 9.19 11.84
C THR A 259 29.52 9.33 11.50
N ILE A 260 29.23 10.13 10.48
CA ILE A 260 27.90 10.20 9.85
C ILE A 260 27.93 9.29 8.63
N THR A 261 27.15 8.22 8.65
CA THR A 261 27.03 7.30 7.51
C THR A 261 25.72 7.60 6.80
N LEU A 262 25.81 7.95 5.52
CA LEU A 262 24.64 8.04 4.64
C LEU A 262 24.61 6.73 3.85
N GLU A 263 23.51 5.98 3.97
CA GLU A 263 23.28 4.80 3.14
C GLU A 263 22.92 5.26 1.73
N THR A 264 23.94 5.55 0.92
CA THR A 264 23.79 5.69 -0.53
C THR A 264 24.00 4.33 -1.18
N GLU A 265 23.42 4.11 -2.36
CA GLU A 265 23.76 2.92 -3.16
C GLU A 265 25.28 2.86 -3.40
N PRO A 266 25.87 1.66 -3.50
CA PRO A 266 27.31 1.53 -3.73
C PRO A 266 27.67 2.20 -5.06
N PHE A 267 28.39 3.32 -4.97
CA PHE A 267 29.01 4.00 -6.09
C PHE A 267 30.48 3.60 -6.16
N THR A 268 31.03 3.50 -7.36
CA THR A 268 32.47 3.27 -7.51
C THR A 268 33.20 4.58 -7.30
N PHE A 269 34.43 4.54 -6.79
CA PHE A 269 35.26 5.74 -6.62
C PHE A 269 35.36 6.57 -7.91
N TYR A 270 35.32 5.90 -9.07
CA TYR A 270 35.28 6.53 -10.40
C TYR A 270 34.03 7.37 -10.67
N ASP A 271 32.88 6.99 -10.11
CA ASP A 271 31.62 7.72 -10.31
C ASP A 271 31.66 9.12 -9.65
N GLU A 272 32.45 9.28 -8.58
CA GLU A 272 32.49 10.50 -7.78
C GLU A 272 33.69 11.43 -8.12
N VAL A 273 34.86 10.88 -8.45
CA VAL A 273 36.09 11.68 -8.73
C VAL A 273 36.54 11.71 -10.19
N GLY A 274 35.96 10.88 -11.08
CA GLY A 274 36.31 10.81 -12.49
C GLY A 274 37.72 10.26 -12.78
N ASP A 275 38.16 10.33 -14.04
CA ASP A 275 39.39 9.71 -14.56
C ASP A 275 40.72 10.28 -14.00
N SER A 276 40.67 11.37 -13.22
CA SER A 276 41.87 11.99 -12.64
C SER A 276 41.51 12.92 -11.49
N PHE A 277 42.26 12.87 -10.38
CA PHE A 277 42.14 13.82 -9.27
C PHE A 277 43.52 14.32 -8.83
N ASN A 278 43.55 15.56 -8.32
CA ASN A 278 44.77 16.19 -7.81
C ASN A 278 44.84 16.00 -6.29
N VAL A 279 45.95 15.47 -5.78
CA VAL A 279 46.22 15.40 -4.33
C VAL A 279 47.15 16.55 -3.95
N LEU A 280 46.65 17.47 -3.12
CA LEU A 280 47.44 18.58 -2.57
C LEU A 280 47.86 18.23 -1.15
N TYR A 281 49.18 18.08 -0.93
CA TYR A 281 49.77 17.84 0.39
C TYR A 281 50.42 19.11 0.93
N TYR A 282 50.05 19.52 2.14
CA TYR A 282 50.70 20.61 2.87
C TYR A 282 51.20 20.09 4.23
N THR A 283 52.47 20.33 4.56
CA THR A 283 53.02 20.07 5.89
C THR A 283 53.91 21.24 6.30
N ASP A 284 53.75 21.68 7.56
CA ASP A 284 54.59 22.73 8.17
C ASP A 284 55.83 22.15 8.87
N ASP A 285 56.07 20.84 8.71
CA ASP A 285 57.21 20.12 9.30
C ASP A 285 58.44 20.21 8.37
N PRO A 286 59.49 20.97 8.73
CA PRO A 286 60.66 21.19 7.87
C PRO A 286 61.53 19.94 7.69
N ASP A 287 61.33 18.89 8.51
CA ASP A 287 62.09 17.65 8.45
C ASP A 287 61.44 16.61 7.51
N LYS A 288 60.23 16.86 7.01
CA LYS A 288 59.54 16.01 6.03
C LYS A 288 59.89 16.42 4.60
N THR A 289 60.80 15.68 3.95
CA THR A 289 61.24 15.94 2.57
C THR A 289 60.58 15.02 1.52
N GLU A 290 59.77 14.06 1.94
CA GLU A 290 59.08 13.09 1.08
C GLU A 290 57.65 12.85 1.56
N ALA A 291 56.74 12.54 0.64
CA ALA A 291 55.37 12.13 0.96
C ALA A 291 55.24 10.65 0.60
N GLU A 292 54.79 9.84 1.57
CA GLU A 292 54.35 8.48 1.31
C GLU A 292 52.84 8.50 1.08
N LEU A 293 52.40 8.07 -0.10
CA LEU A 293 50.99 7.79 -0.38
C LEU A 293 50.77 6.30 -0.15
N GLU A 294 49.95 5.98 0.85
CA GLU A 294 49.55 4.62 1.16
C GLU A 294 48.09 4.44 0.74
N ILE A 295 47.85 3.61 -0.28
CA ILE A 295 46.50 3.27 -0.74
C ILE A 295 46.22 1.86 -0.25
N SER A 296 45.32 1.73 0.73
CA SER A 296 44.74 0.45 1.12
C SER A 296 43.47 0.21 0.31
N HIS A 297 43.40 -0.93 -0.37
CA HIS A 297 42.18 -1.40 -1.02
C HIS A 297 41.83 -2.75 -0.39
N ASN A 298 40.65 -2.84 0.21
CA ASN A 298 40.11 -4.10 0.74
C ASN A 298 39.29 -4.88 -0.31
N TYR A 299 39.35 -4.46 -1.58
CA TYR A 299 38.60 -5.06 -2.68
C TYR A 299 39.48 -5.11 -3.93
N SER A 300 39.77 -6.31 -4.42
CA SER A 300 40.48 -6.52 -5.67
C SER A 300 39.47 -6.77 -6.79
N PRO A 301 39.60 -6.13 -7.97
CA PRO A 301 38.82 -6.52 -9.16
C PRO A 301 39.01 -7.99 -9.57
N LEU A 302 39.99 -8.69 -8.99
CA LEU A 302 40.20 -10.14 -9.15
C LEU A 302 39.27 -10.98 -8.27
N ASP A 303 38.65 -10.40 -7.24
CA ASP A 303 37.74 -11.11 -6.32
C ASP A 303 36.39 -11.45 -6.98
N GLU A 304 36.10 -10.86 -8.16
CA GLU A 304 34.91 -11.14 -8.99
C GLU A 304 35.17 -12.11 -10.16
N LEU A 305 36.42 -12.54 -10.39
CA LEU A 305 36.76 -13.44 -11.50
C LEU A 305 36.66 -14.91 -11.07
N ASP A 306 35.46 -15.49 -11.17
CA ASP A 306 35.26 -16.93 -11.01
C ASP A 306 35.39 -17.64 -12.39
N GLY A 307 36.63 -18.04 -12.76
CA GLY A 307 36.91 -18.82 -13.96
C GLY A 307 38.36 -18.76 -14.48
N ASP A 308 38.80 -19.81 -15.18
CA ASP A 308 40.11 -19.85 -15.86
C ASP A 308 40.14 -18.82 -17.01
N PHE A 309 41.02 -17.82 -16.93
CA PHE A 309 41.25 -16.86 -18.01
C PHE A 309 42.59 -17.09 -18.71
N GLU A 310 42.61 -16.88 -20.03
CA GLU A 310 43.81 -17.00 -20.86
C GLU A 310 44.30 -15.60 -21.22
N LEU A 311 45.56 -15.30 -20.84
CA LEU A 311 46.20 -14.02 -21.12
C LEU A 311 46.68 -13.98 -22.57
N VAL A 312 46.11 -13.11 -23.41
CA VAL A 312 46.59 -12.89 -24.78
C VAL A 312 47.14 -11.48 -24.94
N THR A 313 48.43 -11.38 -25.26
CA THR A 313 49.11 -10.10 -25.53
C THR A 313 49.22 -9.87 -27.04
N TRP A 314 48.69 -8.76 -27.53
CA TRP A 314 49.09 -8.18 -28.81
C TRP A 314 49.57 -6.75 -28.60
N THR A 315 50.79 -6.48 -29.04
CA THR A 315 51.42 -5.15 -29.08
C THR A 315 51.28 -4.56 -30.48
N MET A 316 50.72 -3.36 -30.58
CA MET A 316 51.05 -2.42 -31.65
C MET A 316 51.78 -1.25 -31.00
N GLU A 317 53.09 -1.17 -31.26
CA GLU A 317 53.89 0.04 -31.01
C GLU A 317 53.50 1.12 -32.04
N GLU A 318 53.29 2.36 -31.59
CA GLU A 318 54.26 3.46 -31.78
C GLU A 318 53.88 4.71 -30.95
N GLU A 319 54.77 4.99 -29.99
CA GLU A 319 55.30 6.27 -29.45
C GLU A 319 54.43 7.54 -29.32
N ALA A 320 54.40 8.12 -28.10
CA ALA A 320 55.23 9.29 -27.77
C ALA A 320 55.26 9.65 -26.26
N GLU A 321 56.48 9.97 -25.80
CA GLU A 321 56.94 10.65 -24.57
C GLU A 321 56.59 10.08 -23.18
N VAL A 322 57.61 9.44 -22.61
CA VAL A 322 57.70 8.95 -21.23
C VAL A 322 57.65 10.12 -20.23
N GLN A 323 56.58 10.18 -19.42
CA GLN A 323 56.65 10.71 -18.06
C GLN A 323 56.89 9.52 -17.11
N GLU A 324 57.77 9.67 -16.12
CA GLU A 324 58.18 8.59 -15.20
C GLU A 324 56.95 7.81 -14.66
N GLU A 325 56.82 6.56 -15.09
CA GLU A 325 55.74 5.67 -14.70
C GLU A 325 56.03 5.11 -13.29
N LEU A 326 55.28 5.56 -12.28
CA LEU A 326 55.39 5.04 -10.92
C LEU A 326 54.71 3.69 -10.82
N LYS A 327 55.52 2.61 -10.77
CA LYS A 327 55.00 1.25 -10.57
C LYS A 327 54.99 0.91 -9.09
N PRO A 328 53.82 0.78 -8.44
CA PRO A 328 53.75 0.33 -7.06
C PRO A 328 54.37 -1.05 -6.90
N LYS A 329 55.16 -1.22 -5.84
CA LYS A 329 55.80 -2.49 -5.51
C LYS A 329 55.12 -3.06 -4.27
N LEU A 330 54.88 -4.37 -4.29
CA LEU A 330 54.37 -5.09 -3.13
C LEU A 330 55.33 -4.86 -1.94
N LYS A 331 54.81 -4.29 -0.87
CA LYS A 331 55.54 -3.95 0.36
C LYS A 331 55.47 -5.13 1.33
N GLU A 332 54.26 -5.61 1.62
CA GLU A 332 54.04 -6.83 2.40
C GLU A 332 52.67 -7.46 2.14
N LYS A 333 52.48 -8.72 2.56
CA LYS A 333 51.14 -9.34 2.63
C LYS A 333 50.63 -9.23 4.07
N ILE A 334 49.40 -8.74 4.22
CA ILE A 334 48.70 -8.63 5.51
C ILE A 334 47.53 -9.63 5.56
N GLU A 335 46.96 -9.87 6.75
CA GLU A 335 45.88 -10.87 6.94
C GLU A 335 44.67 -10.63 6.04
N ASP A 336 44.40 -9.37 5.66
CA ASP A 336 43.24 -8.96 4.86
C ASP A 336 43.61 -8.44 3.45
N GLY A 337 44.82 -8.71 2.93
CA GLY A 337 45.18 -8.33 1.56
C GLY A 337 46.68 -8.12 1.30
N ASP A 338 46.98 -7.51 0.16
CA ASP A 338 48.35 -7.21 -0.28
C ASP A 338 48.60 -5.70 -0.16
N LEU A 339 49.63 -5.30 0.60
CA LEU A 339 50.00 -3.90 0.76
C LEU A 339 51.01 -3.49 -0.30
N TYR A 340 50.68 -2.48 -1.11
CA TYR A 340 51.56 -1.94 -2.15
C TYR A 340 52.03 -0.53 -1.78
N GLY A 341 53.28 -0.20 -2.12
CA GLY A 341 53.84 1.12 -1.88
C GLY A 341 54.70 1.63 -3.03
N VAL A 342 54.79 2.94 -3.17
CA VAL A 342 55.74 3.61 -4.06
C VAL A 342 56.28 4.87 -3.39
N THR A 343 57.59 5.09 -3.49
CA THR A 343 58.25 6.30 -2.97
C THR A 343 58.33 7.33 -4.08
N VAL A 344 58.00 8.58 -3.77
CA VAL A 344 57.91 9.66 -4.76
C VAL A 344 58.81 10.83 -4.34
N ASP A 345 59.70 11.26 -5.24
CA ASP A 345 60.57 12.42 -5.03
C ASP A 345 59.80 13.72 -5.30
N LEU A 346 59.59 14.51 -4.24
CA LEU A 346 58.81 15.74 -4.27
C LEU A 346 59.54 16.95 -4.86
N SER A 347 60.83 16.83 -5.20
CA SER A 347 61.58 17.94 -5.84
C SER A 347 61.09 18.28 -7.26
N LYS A 348 60.21 17.46 -7.84
CA LYS A 348 59.72 17.59 -9.23
C LYS A 348 58.34 18.26 -9.38
N GLY A 349 57.74 18.78 -8.31
CA GLY A 349 56.68 19.80 -8.35
C GLY A 349 55.25 19.34 -8.66
N THR A 350 54.99 18.36 -9.54
CA THR A 350 53.62 17.86 -9.80
C THR A 350 53.64 16.42 -10.34
N LEU A 351 52.76 15.56 -9.84
CA LEU A 351 52.61 14.18 -10.29
C LEU A 351 51.18 13.88 -10.76
N ASN A 352 51.08 13.22 -11.92
CA ASN A 352 49.85 12.60 -12.40
C ASN A 352 49.88 11.11 -12.05
N ILE A 353 48.88 10.65 -11.29
CA ILE A 353 48.63 9.24 -11.04
C ILE A 353 47.51 8.84 -12.00
N LYS A 354 47.77 7.86 -12.88
CA LYS A 354 46.79 7.27 -13.78
C LYS A 354 46.39 5.89 -13.28
#